data_AF-S9RR43-F1
#
_entry.id   AF-S9RR43-F1
#
_cell.length_a   1.000
_cell.length_b   1.000
_cell.length_c   1.000
_cell.angle_alpha   90.00
_cell.angle_beta   90.00
_cell.angle_gamma   90.00
#
_symmetry.space_group_name_H-M   'P 1'
#
loop_
_entity.id
_entity.type
_entity.pdbx_description
1 polymer ?
#
loop_
_entity_poly.entity_id
_entity_poly.type
_entity_poly.pdbx_seq_one_letter_code
_entity_poly.pdbx_strand_id
1 'polypeptide(L)' 'MLAAIQDTGNSGEITVKLPFKVNKAGQIECVPQITAKKPRREMGTGVYFLNDEAQLTRRDPNQQDWLDDMEARRDRAAE' A
#
# COMPACT_ATOMS: atom_id res chain seq x y z
N MET A 1 0.07 2.12 20.45
CA MET A 1 0.83 3.09 19.63
C MET A 1 2.32 2.81 19.71
N LEU A 2 2.92 2.88 20.91
CA LEU A 2 4.35 2.66 21.17
C LEU A 2 4.88 1.31 20.66
N ALA A 3 4.18 0.21 20.93
CA ALA A 3 4.56 -1.11 20.41
C ALA A 3 4.64 -1.16 18.88
N ALA A 4 3.79 -0.41 18.16
CA ALA A 4 3.82 -0.37 16.69
C ALA A 4 4.97 0.50 16.16
N ILE A 5 5.36 1.56 16.89
CA ILE A 5 6.55 2.36 16.57
C ILE A 5 7.81 1.49 16.72
N GLN A 6 7.90 0.71 17.79
CA GLN A 6 9.01 -0.22 18.02
C GLN A 6 9.09 -1.30 16.94
N ASP A 7 7.95 -1.87 16.53
CA ASP A 7 7.89 -2.96 15.55
C ASP A 7 8.15 -2.49 14.10
N THR A 8 7.67 -1.31 13.74
CA THR A 8 7.77 -0.80 12.36
C THR A 8 8.96 0.13 12.12
N GLY A 9 9.54 0.71 13.18
CA GLY A 9 10.52 1.80 13.09
C GLY A 9 9.94 3.13 12.63
N ASN A 10 8.63 3.19 12.31
CA ASN A 10 7.97 4.35 11.73
C ASN A 10 7.34 5.24 12.81
N SER A 11 7.28 6.54 12.52
CA SER A 11 6.62 7.52 13.38
C SER A 11 5.09 7.34 13.37
N GLY A 12 4.48 7.54 14.54
CA GLY A 12 3.03 7.55 14.71
C GLY A 12 2.53 8.94 15.11
N GLU A 13 1.28 9.26 14.78
CA GLU A 13 0.66 10.55 15.11
C GLU A 13 -0.71 10.35 15.79
N ILE A 14 -0.97 11.05 16.89
CA ILE A 14 -2.31 11.16 17.50
C ILE A 14 -2.72 12.63 17.41
N THR A 15 -3.86 12.89 16.78
CA THR A 15 -4.48 14.21 16.69
C THR A 15 -5.71 14.25 17.59
N VAL A 16 -5.77 15.22 18.49
CA VAL A 16 -6.97 15.49 19.31
C VAL A 16 -7.55 16.84 18.88
N LYS A 17 -8.80 16.83 18.44
CA LYS A 17 -9.54 18.04 18.06
C LYS A 17 -10.67 18.26 19.04
N LEU A 18 -10.66 19.41 19.69
CA LEU A 18 -11.68 19.84 20.66
C LEU A 18 -12.49 20.99 20.07
N PRO A 19 -13.55 20.72 19.29
CA PRO A 19 -14.42 21.76 18.78
C PRO A 19 -15.35 22.25 19.90
N PHE A 20 -15.22 23.52 20.27
CA PHE A 20 -16.12 24.18 21.20
C PHE A 20 -17.21 24.94 20.44
N LYS A 21 -18.47 24.75 20.84
CA LYS A 21 -19.63 25.48 20.31
C LYS A 21 -20.46 25.99 21.46
N VAL A 22 -21.07 27.17 21.30
CA VAL A 22 -22.03 27.69 22.28
C VAL A 22 -23.44 27.34 21.80
N ASN A 23 -24.23 26.70 22.65
CA ASN A 23 -25.62 26.36 22.32
C ASN A 23 -26.58 27.52 22.63
N LYS A 24 -27.84 27.39 22.21
CA LYS A 24 -28.87 28.45 22.39
C LYS A 24 -29.20 28.77 23.86
N ALA A 25 -28.88 27.88 24.78
CA ALA A 25 -29.02 28.05 26.24
C ALA A 25 -27.75 28.62 26.90
N GLY A 26 -26.74 29.04 26.11
CA GLY A 26 -25.50 29.64 26.61
C GLY A 26 -24.47 28.64 27.14
N GLN A 27 -24.70 27.33 26.96
CA GLN A 27 -23.77 26.28 27.39
C GLN A 27 -22.69 26.04 26.33
N ILE A 28 -21.49 25.64 26.78
CA ILE A 28 -20.41 25.23 25.89
C ILE A 28 -20.53 23.73 25.64
N GLU A 29 -20.79 23.36 24.39
CA GLU A 29 -20.75 21.98 23.90
C GLU A 29 -19.36 21.70 23.31
N CYS A 30 -18.76 20.60 23.75
CA CYS A 30 -17.50 20.10 23.19
C CYS A 30 -17.62 18.60 22.95
N VAL A 31 -17.49 18.18 21.70
CA VAL A 31 -17.44 16.77 21.31
C VAL A 31 -16.02 16.48 20.82
N PRO A 32 -15.16 15.86 21.67
CA PRO A 32 -13.78 15.58 21.30
C PRO A 32 -13.73 14.60 20.12
N GLN A 33 -12.88 14.91 19.14
CA GLN A 33 -12.57 14.02 18.03
C GLN A 33 -11.12 13.56 18.18
N ILE A 34 -10.91 12.24 18.18
CA ILE A 34 -9.60 11.64 18.31
C ILE A 34 -9.30 10.87 17.03
N THR A 35 -8.21 11.25 16.36
CA THR A 35 -7.71 10.57 15.17
C THR A 35 -6.32 10.03 15.46
N ALA A 36 -6.07 8.75 15.16
CA ALA A 36 -4.76 8.13 15.36
C ALA A 36 -4.24 7.54 14.05
N LYS A 37 -3.08 8.01 13.59
CA LYS A 37 -2.32 7.39 12.51
C LYS A 37 -1.33 6.41 13.12
N LYS A 38 -1.77 5.16 13.24
CA LYS A 38 -0.91 4.07 13.74
C LYS A 38 0.17 3.79 12.69
N PRO A 39 1.46 3.76 13.07
CA PRO A 39 2.52 3.43 12.14
C PRO A 39 2.30 2.01 11.61
N ARG A 40 2.47 1.88 10.29
CA ARG A 40 2.33 0.64 9.56
C ARG A 40 3.68 0.29 8.95
N ARG A 41 3.93 -1.00 8.83
CA ARG A 41 5.10 -1.50 8.13
C ARG A 41 4.97 -1.11 6.66
N GLU A 42 6.04 -0.58 6.08
CA GLU A 42 6.05 -0.26 4.66
C GLU A 42 5.89 -1.58 3.88
N MET A 43 4.78 -1.73 3.18
CA MET A 43 4.62 -2.79 2.20
C MET A 43 5.29 -2.31 0.91
N GLY A 44 6.25 -3.08 0.41
CA GLY A 44 6.83 -2.80 -0.90
C GLY A 44 5.75 -2.72 -1.98
N THR A 45 5.92 -1.81 -2.94
CA THR A 45 5.00 -1.68 -4.07
C THR A 45 5.03 -2.96 -4.90
N GLY A 46 3.93 -3.69 -4.93
CA GLY A 46 3.78 -4.81 -5.85
C GLY A 46 3.50 -4.28 -7.26
N VAL A 47 4.42 -4.53 -8.19
CA VAL A 47 4.19 -4.28 -9.62
C VAL A 47 3.42 -5.49 -10.16
N TYR A 48 2.30 -5.22 -10.82
CA TYR A 48 1.47 -6.21 -11.49
C TYR A 48 1.14 -5.71 -12.89
N PHE A 49 1.11 -6.63 -13.84
CA PHE A 49 0.75 -6.40 -15.22
C PHE A 49 -0.60 -7.05 -15.51
N LEU A 50 -1.32 -6.51 -16.49
CA LEU A 50 -2.56 -7.10 -16.97
C LEU A 50 -2.22 -8.12 -18.06
N ASN A 51 -2.78 -9.34 -17.98
CA ASN A 51 -2.72 -10.28 -19.09
C ASN A 51 -3.91 -10.09 -20.05
N ASP A 52 -3.90 -10.80 -21.18
CA ASP A 52 -4.95 -10.73 -22.20
C ASP A 52 -6.33 -11.22 -21.71
N GLU A 53 -6.36 -11.96 -20.61
CA GLU A 53 -7.57 -12.45 -19.94
C GLU A 53 -8.06 -11.51 -18.83
N ALA A 54 -7.53 -10.28 -18.79
CA ALA A 54 -7.83 -9.25 -17.80
C ALA A 54 -7.55 -9.67 -16.34
N GLN A 55 -6.64 -10.61 -16.13
CA GLN A 55 -6.12 -11.03 -14.83
C GLN A 55 -4.82 -10.31 -14.49
N LEU A 56 -4.59 -10.10 -13.18
CA LEU A 56 -3.34 -9.53 -12.68
C LEU A 56 -2.26 -10.62 -12.62
N THR A 57 -1.12 -10.35 -13.24
CA THR A 57 0.06 -11.21 -13.25
C THR A 57 1.29 -10.44 -12.77
N ARG A 58 2.27 -11.14 -12.18
CA ARG A 58 3.58 -10.56 -11.83
C ARG A 58 4.59 -10.63 -12.99
N ARG A 59 4.24 -11.32 -14.06
CA ARG A 59 5.08 -11.50 -15.23
C ARG A 59 4.90 -10.32 -16.17
N ASP A 60 5.99 -9.64 -16.49
CA ASP A 60 6.01 -8.55 -17.45
C ASP A 60 5.71 -9.10 -18.86
N PRO A 61 4.65 -8.64 -19.56
CA PRO A 61 4.31 -9.09 -20.90
C PRO A 61 5.40 -8.82 -21.94
N ASN A 62 6.25 -7.82 -21.68
CA ASN A 62 7.32 -7.41 -22.60
C ASN A 62 8.65 -8.14 -22.31
N GLN A 63 8.68 -9.00 -21.29
CA GLN A 63 9.83 -9.84 -20.96
C GLN A 63 9.63 -11.24 -21.57
N GLN A 64 10.46 -11.60 -22.55
CA GLN A 64 10.47 -12.95 -23.12
C GLN A 64 10.85 -13.99 -22.07
N ASP A 65 10.21 -15.16 -22.11
CA ASP A 65 10.63 -16.29 -21.28
C ASP A 65 12.05 -16.70 -21.68
N TRP A 66 12.88 -16.98 -20.69
CA TRP A 66 14.23 -17.47 -20.96
C TRP A 66 14.21 -18.85 -21.61
N LEU A 67 13.18 -19.66 -21.30
CA LEU A 67 12.95 -20.97 -21.90
C LEU A 67 12.63 -20.86 -23.40
N ASP A 68 11.78 -19.90 -23.78
CA ASP A 68 11.39 -19.68 -25.18
C ASP A 68 12.59 -19.20 -26.03
N ASP A 69 13.46 -18.34 -25.47
CA ASP A 69 14.68 -17.91 -26.15
C ASP A 69 15.71 -19.05 -26.29
N MET A 70 15.80 -19.95 -25.30
CA MET A 70 16.68 -21.13 -25.39
C MET A 70 16.21 -22.13 -26.46
N GLU A 71 14.90 -22.35 -26.56
CA GLU A 71 14.29 -23.24 -27.55
C GLU A 71 14.46 -22.66 -28.97
N ALA A 72 14.18 -21.37 -29.16
CA ALA A 72 14.41 -20.67 -30.43
C ALA A 72 15.89 -20.63 -30.86
N ARG A 73 16.83 -20.67 -29.90
CA ARG A 73 18.27 -20.81 -30.20
C ARG A 73 18.65 -22.23 -30.59
N ARG A 74 18.00 -23.24 -29.98
CA ARG A 74 18.23 -24.65 -30.29
C ARG A 74 17.72 -25.01 -31.68
N ASP A 75 16.53 -24.54 -32.06
CA ASP A 75 15.96 -24.80 -33.38
C ASP A 75 16.80 -24.17 -34.50
N ARG A 76 17.32 -22.96 -34.28
CA ARG A 76 18.26 -22.30 -35.21
C ARG A 76 19.64 -22.97 -35.30
N ALA A 77 20.00 -23.81 -34.34
CA ALA A 77 21.25 -24.57 -34.37
C ALA A 77 21.08 -25.98 -34.96
N ALA A 78 19.84 -26.41 -35.24
CA ALA A 78 19.50 -27.70 -35.83
C ALA A 78 19.22 -27.64 -37.34
N GLU A 79 19.21 -26.43 -37.92
CA GLU A 79 19.19 -26.14 -39.38
C GLU A 79 20.62 -25.92 -39.90
#